data_AF-A0AB37XEI9-F1
#
_entry.id   AF-A0AB37XEI9-F1
#
_cell.length_a   1.000
_cell.length_b   1.000
_cell.length_c   1.000
_cell.angle_alpha   90.00
_cell.angle_beta   90.00
_cell.angle_gamma   90.00
#
_symmetry.space_group_name_H-M   'P 1'
#
loop_
_entity.id
_entity.type
_entity.pdbx_description
1 polymer ?
#
loop_
_entity_poly.entity_id
_entity_poly.type
_entity_poly.pdbx_seq_one_letter_code
_entity_poly.pdbx_strand_id
1 'polypeptide(L)' 'MSGVESGPPEPEFNPLRYPPCACPLHRAEREPEQETDQEPRSEPGEDSPSLRELRAHVTEENRLRRWLRGSS' A
#
# COMPACT_ATOMS: atom_id res chain seq x y z
N MET A 1 27.55 35.32 -32.03
CA MET A 1 27.01 34.84 -30.75
C MET A 1 25.81 33.98 -31.09
N SER A 2 25.90 32.67 -30.86
CA SER A 2 24.91 31.69 -31.31
C SER A 2 23.61 31.83 -30.51
N GLY A 3 22.49 32.09 -31.20
CA GLY A 3 21.17 32.09 -30.61
C GLY A 3 20.73 30.67 -30.30
N VAL A 4 20.64 30.33 -29.02
CA VAL A 4 20.04 29.08 -28.58
C VAL A 4 18.54 29.33 -28.52
N GLU A 5 17.83 28.96 -29.59
CA GLU A 5 16.37 28.86 -29.54
C GLU A 5 16.03 27.75 -28.55
N SER A 6 15.60 28.12 -27.35
CA SER A 6 15.06 27.19 -26.38
C SER A 6 13.72 26.69 -26.93
N GLY A 7 13.70 25.43 -27.36
CA GLY A 7 12.48 24.74 -27.74
C GLY A 7 11.44 24.76 -26.60
N PRO A 8 10.17 24.43 -26.90
CA PRO A 8 9.12 24.40 -25.89
C PRO A 8 9.54 23.50 -24.71
N PRO A 9 9.26 23.91 -23.45
CA PRO A 9 9.64 23.13 -22.29
C PRO A 9 9.01 21.73 -22.37
N GLU A 10 9.78 20.70 -22.01
CA GLU A 10 9.23 19.35 -21.94
C GLU A 10 8.06 19.31 -20.95
N PRO A 11 6.99 18.56 -21.25
CA PRO A 11 5.85 18.48 -20.37
C PRO A 11 6.25 17.87 -19.02
N GLU A 12 6.06 18.64 -17.95
CA GLU A 12 6.30 18.16 -16.60
C GLU A 12 5.32 17.03 -16.24
N PHE A 13 5.86 15.90 -15.76
CA PHE A 13 5.03 14.80 -15.30
C PHE A 13 4.25 15.22 -14.06
N ASN A 14 2.91 15.26 -14.19
CA ASN A 14 2.01 15.57 -13.09
C ASN A 14 1.22 14.30 -12.70
N PRO A 15 1.49 13.67 -11.54
CA PRO A 15 0.80 12.45 -11.11
C PRO A 15 -0.70 12.65 -10.84
N LEU A 16 -1.15 13.90 -10.65
CA LEU A 16 -2.58 14.23 -10.53
C LEU A 16 -3.26 14.30 -11.90
N ARG A 17 -2.51 14.58 -12.98
CA ARG A 17 -3.01 14.54 -14.36
C ARG A 17 -2.97 13.14 -14.96
N TYR A 18 -2.01 12.32 -14.53
CA TYR A 18 -1.82 10.94 -14.97
C TYR A 18 -1.90 10.00 -13.76
N PRO A 19 -3.09 9.83 -13.16
CA PRO A 19 -3.26 8.95 -12.02
C PRO A 19 -2.90 7.51 -12.43
N PRO A 20 -2.35 6.71 -11.51
CA PRO A 20 -2.01 5.33 -11.80
C PRO A 20 -3.26 4.50 -12.10
N CYS A 21 -3.13 3.44 -12.93
CA CYS A 21 -4.26 2.54 -13.19
C CYS A 21 -4.74 1.91 -11.88
N ALA A 22 -6.01 2.12 -11.55
CA ALA A 22 -6.66 1.51 -10.39
C ALA A 22 -7.27 0.13 -10.69
N CYS A 23 -7.06 -0.39 -11.90
CA CYS A 23 -7.55 -1.68 -12.34
C CYS A 23 -6.91 -2.82 -11.53
N PRO A 24 -7.66 -3.89 -11.17
CA PRO A 24 -7.15 -4.98 -10.34
C PRO A 24 -5.88 -5.65 -10.89
N LEU A 25 -5.76 -5.75 -12.21
CA LEU A 25 -4.62 -6.34 -12.91
C LEU A 25 -3.32 -5.55 -12.66
N HIS A 26 -3.31 -4.24 -12.92
CA HIS A 26 -2.11 -3.40 -12.69
C HIS A 26 -1.93 -2.97 -11.24
N ARG A 27 -2.93 -3.16 -10.37
CA ARG A 27 -2.78 -3.01 -8.91
C ARG A 27 -1.95 -4.15 -8.32
N ALA A 28 -2.18 -5.38 -8.77
CA ALA A 28 -1.46 -6.56 -8.29
C ALA A 28 0.05 -6.50 -8.60
N GLU A 29 0.43 -5.92 -9.74
CA GLU A 29 1.84 -5.71 -10.12
C GLU A 29 2.56 -4.60 -9.32
N ARG A 30 1.78 -3.76 -8.63
CA ARG A 30 2.28 -2.62 -7.85
C ARG A 30 2.23 -2.83 -6.36
N GLU A 31 1.72 -3.95 -5.88
CA GLU A 31 1.90 -4.28 -4.48
C GLU A 31 3.41 -4.53 -4.34
N PRO A 32 4.19 -3.60 -3.72
CA PRO A 32 5.56 -3.95 -3.37
C PRO A 32 5.38 -5.20 -2.55
N GLU A 33 6.08 -6.27 -2.94
CA GLU A 33 6.15 -7.56 -2.26
C GLU A 33 5.73 -7.35 -0.82
N GLN A 34 4.43 -7.56 -0.56
CA GLN A 34 3.89 -7.30 0.77
C GLN A 34 4.71 -8.23 1.60
N GLU A 35 5.55 -7.67 2.47
CA GLU A 35 6.40 -8.35 3.43
C GLU A 35 5.66 -9.61 3.91
N THR A 36 5.90 -10.70 3.20
CA THR A 36 5.57 -12.04 3.64
C THR A 36 6.56 -12.20 4.77
N ASP A 37 6.04 -12.25 5.99
CA ASP A 37 6.77 -12.13 7.25
C ASP A 37 7.05 -10.71 7.76
N GLN A 38 6.01 -9.88 7.86
CA GLN A 38 5.77 -9.34 9.20
C GLN A 38 5.27 -10.48 10.12
N GLU A 39 6.15 -11.43 10.46
CA GLU A 39 6.19 -11.86 11.84
C GLU A 39 6.18 -10.54 12.63
N PRO A 40 5.28 -10.34 13.60
CA PRO A 40 5.49 -9.24 14.52
C PRO A 40 6.85 -9.56 15.14
N ARG A 41 7.91 -8.85 14.69
CA ARG A 41 9.16 -8.73 15.43
C ARG A 41 8.70 -8.18 16.76
N SER A 42 8.43 -9.12 17.65
CA SER A 42 8.23 -8.90 19.05
C SER A 42 9.63 -8.57 19.50
N GLU A 43 10.04 -7.33 19.24
CA GLU A 43 11.09 -6.70 20.03
C GLU A 43 10.76 -7.09 21.48
N PRO A 44 11.71 -7.61 22.26
CA PRO A 44 11.44 -8.14 23.59
C PRO A 44 11.14 -7.02 24.61
N GLY A 45 10.52 -5.93 24.18
CA GLY A 45 9.83 -4.94 24.98
C GLY A 45 8.37 -5.34 25.12
N GLU A 46 8.10 -6.10 26.18
CA GLU A 46 6.82 -6.24 26.89
C GLU A 46 5.57 -5.90 26.07
N ASP A 47 5.15 -6.86 25.26
CA ASP A 47 3.88 -6.81 24.57
C ASP A 47 2.72 -6.80 25.59
N SER A 48 2.21 -5.60 25.87
CA SER A 48 1.26 -5.38 26.97
C SER A 48 -0.03 -6.19 26.76
N PRO A 49 -0.69 -6.66 27.84
CA PRO A 49 -1.92 -7.45 27.73
C PRO A 49 -3.00 -6.77 26.87
N SER A 50 -3.14 -5.44 26.99
CA SER A 50 -4.09 -4.65 26.21
C SER A 50 -3.76 -4.62 24.71
N LEU A 51 -2.48 -4.61 24.33
CA LEU A 51 -2.09 -4.67 22.92
C LEU A 51 -2.39 -6.06 22.33
N ARG A 52 -2.25 -7.12 23.13
CA ARG A 52 -2.60 -8.48 22.72
C ARG A 52 -4.10 -8.64 22.47
N GLU A 53 -4.92 -8.13 23.38
CA GLU A 53 -6.37 -8.10 23.22
C GLU A 53 -6.80 -7.30 21.99
N LEU A 54 -6.20 -6.13 21.78
CA LEU A 54 -6.47 -5.30 20.60
C LEU A 54 -6.17 -6.04 19.30
N ARG A 55 -4.99 -6.68 19.20
CA ARG A 55 -4.62 -7.45 18.00
C ARG A 55 -5.53 -8.65 17.77
N ALA A 56 -5.96 -9.34 18.83
CA ALA A 56 -6.92 -10.42 18.71
C ALA A 56 -8.26 -9.92 18.13
N HIS A 57 -8.76 -8.79 18.63
CA HIS A 57 -10.00 -8.18 18.13
C HIS A 57 -9.89 -7.76 16.65
N VAL A 58 -8.80 -7.07 16.30
CA VAL A 58 -8.53 -6.66 14.90
C VAL A 58 -8.42 -7.86 13.97
N THR A 59 -7.82 -8.97 14.45
CA THR A 59 -7.68 -10.20 13.68
C THR A 59 -9.04 -10.83 13.38
N GLU A 60 -9.92 -10.91 14.39
CA GLU A 60 -11.27 -11.47 14.23
C GLU A 60 -12.12 -10.59 13.31
N GLU A 61 -12.08 -9.27 13.44
CA GLU A 61 -12.81 -8.36 12.55
C GLU A 61 -12.35 -8.54 11.08
N ASN A 62 -11.05 -8.62 10.85
CA ASN A 62 -10.50 -8.84 9.51
C ASN A 62 -10.91 -10.19 8.93
N ARG A 63 -10.97 -11.24 9.75
CA ARG A 63 -11.48 -12.56 9.35
C ARG A 63 -12.93 -12.46 8.89
N LEU A 64 -13.80 -11.80 9.65
CA LEU A 64 -15.21 -11.61 9.28
C LEU A 64 -15.35 -10.80 7.98
N ARG A 65 -14.58 -9.72 7.83
CA ARG A 65 -14.56 -8.92 6.58
C ARG A 65 -14.12 -9.75 5.37
N ARG A 66 -13.14 -10.65 5.54
CA ARG A 66 -12.70 -11.57 4.48
C ARG A 66 -13.79 -12.60 4.16
N TRP A 67 -14.45 -13.16 5.18
CA TRP A 67 -15.54 -14.10 5.00
C TRP A 67 -16.69 -13.49 4.19
N LEU A 68 -17.13 -12.28 4.55
CA LEU A 68 -18.18 -11.56 3.82
C LEU A 68 -17.83 -11.28 2.34
N ARG A 69 -16.55 -11.11 2.02
CA ARG A 69 -16.09 -10.94 0.62
C ARG A 69 -16.01 -12.25 -0.15
N GLY A 70 -15.84 -13.38 0.54
CA GLY A 70 -15.71 -14.71 -0.05
C GLY A 70 -16.98 -15.56 -0.02
N SER A 71 -18.04 -15.11 0.66
CA SER A 71 -19.34 -15.79 0.75
C SER A 71 -20.31 -15.39 -0.38
N SER A 72 -19.78 -15.04 -1.56
CA SER A 72 -20.54 -14.69 -2.76
C SER A 72 -20.45 -15.78 -3.83
#